data_AF-A0A0R0MKN3-F1
#
_entry.id   AF-A0A0R0MKN3-F1
#
_cell.length_a   1.000
_cell.length_b   1.000
_cell.length_c   1.000
_cell.angle_alpha   90.00
_cell.angle_beta   90.00
_cell.angle_gamma   90.00
#
_symmetry.space_group_name_H-M   'P 1'
#
loop_
_entity.id
_entity.type
_entity.pdbx_description
1 polymer ?
#
loop_
_entity_poly.entity_id
_entity_poly.type
_entity_poly.pdbx_seq_one_letter_code
_entity_poly.pdbx_strand_id
1 'polypeptide(L)'
;MPAQILPRLIRHRDAPAYLAMDRNRFDAEVRPHLVEVPIGTRGVGFDRLELDAWADAYIAARGRPGRKAKGMELCEPGQKASASKVSSGLSISSIAASESSPASAKSLRTKLRRGFEPDRRASMRSSSSNFEEALSACSQMARQST
;
A
#
# COMPACT_ATOMS: atom_id res chain seq x y z
N MET A 1 -28.24 -19.02 -17.81
CA MET A 1 -27.12 -18.45 -17.03
C MET A 1 -26.95 -17.00 -17.47
N PRO A 2 -27.10 -16.02 -16.58
CA PRO A 2 -26.89 -14.62 -16.96
C PRO A 2 -25.43 -14.42 -17.39
N ALA A 3 -25.22 -13.68 -18.48
CA ALA A 3 -23.88 -13.30 -18.90
C ALA A 3 -23.30 -12.35 -17.84
N GLN A 4 -22.21 -12.78 -17.18
CA GLN A 4 -21.50 -11.96 -16.20
C GLN A 4 -20.66 -10.92 -16.94
N ILE A 5 -21.24 -9.76 -17.21
CA ILE A 5 -20.52 -8.64 -17.85
C ILE A 5 -19.61 -8.01 -16.80
N LEU A 6 -18.31 -7.94 -17.07
CA LEU A 6 -17.38 -7.26 -16.18
C LEU A 6 -17.53 -5.73 -16.35
N PRO A 7 -17.74 -4.95 -15.28
CA PRO A 7 -17.83 -3.51 -15.37
C PRO A 7 -16.55 -2.90 -15.94
N ARG A 8 -16.71 -1.90 -16.80
CA ARG A 8 -15.58 -1.12 -17.32
C ARG A 8 -15.07 -0.12 -16.29
N LEU A 9 -16.01 0.52 -15.58
CA LEU A 9 -15.73 1.55 -14.58
C LEU A 9 -15.93 0.98 -13.19
N ILE A 10 -14.88 1.05 -12.36
CA ILE A 10 -14.88 0.59 -10.97
C ILE A 10 -15.10 1.80 -10.06
N ARG A 11 -16.03 1.70 -9.10
CA ARG A 11 -16.30 2.78 -8.14
C ARG A 11 -15.09 3.02 -7.24
N HIS A 12 -14.90 4.26 -6.80
CA HIS A 12 -13.85 4.61 -5.81
C HIS A 12 -13.89 3.71 -4.56
N ARG A 13 -15.08 3.29 -4.12
CA ARG A 13 -15.25 2.34 -3.02
C ARG A 13 -14.58 0.98 -3.27
N ASP A 14 -14.66 0.47 -4.50
CA ASP A 14 -14.28 -0.90 -4.85
C ASP A 14 -12.87 -0.97 -5.47
N ALA A 15 -12.34 0.15 -5.95
CA ALA A 15 -11.01 0.23 -6.57
C ALA A 15 -9.84 -0.20 -5.65
N PRO A 16 -9.80 0.18 -4.36
CA PRO A 16 -8.74 -0.31 -3.46
C PRO A 16 -8.78 -1.84 -3.29
N ALA A 17 -9.99 -2.42 -3.22
CA ALA A 17 -10.16 -3.86 -3.09
C ALA A 17 -9.73 -4.60 -4.35
N TYR A 18 -9.95 -4.02 -5.54
CA TYR A 18 -9.48 -4.58 -6.81
C TYR A 18 -7.95 -4.75 -6.85
N LEU A 19 -7.20 -3.78 -6.33
CA LEU A 19 -5.74 -3.83 -6.27
C LEU A 19 -5.20 -4.48 -4.97
N ALA A 20 -6.07 -5.08 -4.16
CA ALA A 20 -5.74 -5.68 -2.86
C ALA A 20 -4.96 -4.74 -1.92
N MET A 21 -5.30 -3.46 -1.92
CA MET A 21 -4.65 -2.42 -1.10
C MET A 21 -5.63 -1.71 -0.17
N ASP A 22 -5.09 -1.03 0.84
CA ASP A 22 -5.89 -0.20 1.73
C ASP A 22 -6.32 1.11 1.05
N ARG A 23 -7.46 1.66 1.49
CA ARG A 23 -8.04 2.86 0.89
C ARG A 23 -7.14 4.09 1.02
N ASN A 24 -6.44 4.24 2.14
CA ASN A 24 -5.59 5.40 2.38
C ASN A 24 -4.39 5.41 1.44
N ARG A 25 -3.75 4.25 1.26
CA ARG A 25 -2.68 4.05 0.28
C ARG A 25 -3.19 4.25 -1.13
N PHE A 26 -4.37 3.77 -1.46
CA PHE A 26 -4.97 4.00 -2.78
C PHE A 26 -5.14 5.50 -3.08
N ASP A 27 -5.70 6.26 -2.11
CA ASP A 27 -5.92 7.69 -2.25
C ASP A 27 -4.61 8.50 -2.37
N ALA A 28 -3.50 8.02 -1.79
CA ALA A 28 -2.21 8.68 -1.83
C ALA A 28 -1.33 8.27 -3.04
N GLU A 29 -1.28 6.98 -3.37
CA GLU A 29 -0.33 6.43 -4.36
C GLU A 29 -0.99 6.22 -5.73
N VAL A 30 -2.26 5.85 -5.80
CA VAL A 30 -2.91 5.46 -7.06
C VAL A 30 -3.71 6.61 -7.64
N ARG A 31 -4.60 7.19 -6.82
CA ARG A 31 -5.57 8.20 -7.24
C ARG A 31 -4.98 9.41 -7.99
N PRO A 32 -3.80 9.96 -7.63
CA PRO A 32 -3.21 11.08 -8.37
C PRO A 32 -2.78 10.73 -9.80
N HIS A 33 -2.63 9.44 -10.11
CA HIS A 33 -2.14 8.96 -11.40
C HIS A 33 -3.26 8.46 -12.32
N LEU A 34 -4.51 8.45 -11.84
CA LEU A 34 -5.67 7.97 -12.59
C LEU A 34 -6.60 9.11 -12.99
N VAL A 35 -7.30 8.93 -14.12
CA VAL A 35 -8.36 9.83 -14.53
C VAL A 35 -9.64 9.55 -13.73
N GLU A 36 -10.06 10.55 -12.95
CA GLU A 36 -11.33 10.50 -12.21
C GLU A 36 -12.52 10.68 -13.16
N VAL A 37 -13.37 9.65 -13.26
CA VAL A 37 -14.62 9.71 -14.03
C VAL A 37 -15.79 9.93 -13.06
N PRO A 38 -16.48 11.08 -13.10
CA PRO A 38 -17.64 11.32 -12.26
C PRO A 38 -18.81 10.40 -12.66
N ILE A 39 -19.43 9.76 -11.69
CA ILE A 39 -20.61 8.89 -11.84
C ILE A 39 -21.76 9.52 -11.06
N GLY A 40 -22.65 10.20 -11.77
CA GLY A 40 -23.75 10.96 -11.18
C GLY A 40 -23.23 12.14 -10.34
N THR A 41 -24.00 12.55 -9.32
CA THR A 41 -23.73 13.79 -8.57
C THR A 41 -22.58 13.68 -7.57
N ARG A 42 -22.31 12.48 -7.03
CA ARG A 42 -21.35 12.28 -5.94
C ARG A 42 -20.41 11.09 -6.14
N GLY A 43 -20.67 10.26 -7.15
CA GLY A 43 -19.85 9.09 -7.42
C GLY A 43 -18.61 9.50 -8.21
N VAL A 44 -17.51 8.83 -7.91
CA VAL A 44 -16.31 8.81 -8.76
C VAL A 44 -16.00 7.36 -9.07
N GLY A 45 -15.53 7.08 -10.28
CA GLY A 45 -14.99 5.79 -10.67
C GLY A 45 -13.79 5.93 -11.58
N PHE A 46 -13.15 4.79 -11.81
CA PHE A 46 -11.90 4.66 -12.54
C PHE A 46 -12.03 3.57 -13.59
N ASP A 47 -11.36 3.73 -14.74
CA ASP A 47 -11.33 2.69 -15.76
C ASP A 47 -10.50 1.50 -15.26
N ARG A 48 -11.04 0.28 -15.41
CA ARG A 48 -10.33 -0.96 -15.08
C ARG A 48 -9.00 -1.07 -15.82
N LEU A 49 -8.93 -0.71 -17.10
CA LEU A 49 -7.65 -0.85 -17.84
C LEU A 49 -6.58 0.11 -17.34
N GLU A 50 -6.99 1.27 -16.83
CA GLU A 50 -6.06 2.23 -16.27
C GLU A 50 -5.52 1.74 -14.92
N LEU A 51 -6.38 1.13 -14.10
CA LEU A 51 -5.99 0.42 -12.88
C LEU A 51 -5.01 -0.73 -13.18
N ASP A 52 -5.29 -1.52 -14.21
CA ASP A 52 -4.43 -2.64 -14.64
C ASP A 52 -3.06 -2.11 -15.12
N ALA A 53 -3.04 -1.07 -15.96
CA ALA A 53 -1.80 -0.47 -16.44
C ALA A 53 -0.96 0.14 -15.31
N TRP A 54 -1.60 0.77 -14.32
CA TRP A 54 -0.92 1.25 -13.11
C TRP A 54 -0.34 0.08 -12.30
N ALA A 55 -1.09 -1.01 -12.15
CA ALA A 55 -0.64 -2.19 -11.43
C ALA A 55 0.57 -2.84 -12.10
N ASP A 56 0.57 -2.94 -13.44
CA ASP A 56 1.70 -3.46 -14.21
C ASP A 56 2.95 -2.60 -14.01
N ALA A 57 2.81 -1.28 -14.08
CA ALA A 57 3.90 -0.35 -13.80
C ALA A 57 4.40 -0.48 -12.36
N TYR A 58 3.49 -0.64 -11.39
CA TYR A 58 3.83 -0.84 -9.98
C TYR A 58 4.58 -2.16 -9.74
N ILE A 59 4.15 -3.24 -10.38
CA ILE A 59 4.81 -4.55 -10.33
C ILE A 59 6.16 -4.49 -11.04
N ALA A 60 6.30 -3.79 -12.16
CA ALA A 60 7.60 -3.62 -12.82
C ALA A 60 8.60 -2.85 -11.94
N ALA A 61 8.13 -1.81 -11.24
CA ALA A 61 8.97 -0.96 -10.40
C ALA A 61 9.34 -1.60 -9.05
N ARG A 62 8.41 -2.33 -8.42
CA ARG A 62 8.56 -2.83 -7.04
C ARG A 62 8.48 -4.36 -6.92
N GLY A 63 8.11 -5.04 -8.00
CA GLY A 63 8.03 -6.49 -8.05
C GLY A 63 9.39 -7.11 -7.80
N ARG A 64 9.45 -7.97 -6.80
CA ARG A 64 10.62 -8.81 -6.58
C ARG A 64 10.46 -10.06 -7.44
N PRO A 65 11.51 -10.51 -8.17
CA PRO A 65 11.45 -11.81 -8.81
C PRO A 65 11.12 -12.84 -7.73
N GLY A 66 10.07 -13.64 -7.99
CA GLY A 66 9.74 -14.77 -7.12
C GLY A 66 11.01 -15.60 -6.89
N ARG A 67 11.14 -16.21 -5.70
CA ARG A 67 12.27 -17.13 -5.45
C ARG A 67 12.28 -18.12 -6.61
N LYS A 68 13.30 -18.05 -7.47
CA LYS A 68 13.58 -19.15 -8.40
C LYS A 68 13.64 -20.39 -7.52
N ALA A 69 12.91 -21.44 -7.87
CA ALA A 69 12.95 -22.70 -7.16
C ALA A 69 14.40 -23.19 -7.16
N LYS A 70 15.14 -22.81 -6.12
CA LYS A 70 16.51 -23.21 -5.91
C LYS A 70 16.41 -24.58 -5.29
N GLY A 71 16.50 -25.59 -6.14
CA GLY A 71 16.64 -26.98 -5.76
C GLY A 71 15.40 -27.56 -5.11
N MET A 72 14.72 -28.44 -5.84
CA MET A 72 14.29 -29.69 -5.24
C MET A 72 15.57 -30.49 -4.93
N GLU A 73 16.49 -29.95 -4.13
CA GLU A 73 17.49 -30.78 -3.48
C GLU A 73 16.73 -31.51 -2.39
N LEU A 74 16.32 -32.73 -2.75
CA LEU A 74 16.07 -33.78 -1.80
C LEU A 74 17.20 -33.70 -0.78
N CYS A 75 16.86 -33.37 0.47
CA CYS A 75 17.80 -33.51 1.57
C CYS A 75 18.13 -35.00 1.65
N GLU A 76 19.16 -35.43 0.92
CA GLU A 76 19.76 -36.73 1.13
C GLU A 76 20.28 -36.73 2.56
N PRO A 77 19.79 -37.62 3.45
CA PRO A 77 20.40 -37.78 4.75
C PRO A 77 21.82 -38.27 4.52
N GLY A 78 22.80 -37.37 4.68
CA GLY A 78 24.21 -37.67 4.49
C GLY A 78 24.58 -38.94 5.24
N GLN A 79 25.02 -39.96 4.50
CA GLN A 79 25.50 -41.21 5.05
C GLN A 79 26.75 -40.91 5.90
N LYS A 80 26.61 -41.07 7.22
CA LYS A 80 27.73 -41.09 8.16
C LYS A 80 28.49 -42.40 8.06
N ALA A 81 29.70 -42.35 7.52
CA ALA A 81 30.83 -43.25 7.78
C ALA A 81 32.03 -42.66 7.02
N SER A 82 33.27 -42.57 7.47
CA SER A 82 34.10 -42.98 8.61
C SER A 82 35.36 -42.06 8.46
N ALA A 83 36.36 -41.90 9.32
CA ALA A 83 36.92 -42.68 10.39
C ALA A 83 37.68 -41.70 11.31
N SER A 84 37.86 -42.08 12.56
CA SER A 84 38.70 -41.40 13.53
C SER A 84 40.16 -41.36 13.09
N LYS A 85 40.79 -40.18 13.17
CA LYS A 85 42.23 -40.10 13.46
C LYS A 85 42.49 -38.95 14.43
N VAL A 86 42.77 -39.37 15.66
CA VAL A 86 43.34 -38.55 16.73
C VAL A 86 44.77 -38.17 16.33
N SER A 87 45.10 -36.88 16.39
CA SER A 87 46.42 -36.41 16.82
C SER A 87 46.38 -34.91 17.09
N SER A 88 46.47 -34.62 18.38
CA SER A 88 46.85 -33.39 19.08
C SER A 88 47.92 -32.52 18.41
N GLY A 89 47.69 -31.20 18.43
CA GLY A 89 48.70 -30.16 18.27
C GLY A 89 48.20 -28.87 18.94
N LEU A 90 48.67 -28.64 20.18
CA LEU A 90 48.39 -27.44 20.96
C LEU A 90 49.13 -26.24 20.35
N SER A 91 48.50 -25.07 20.31
CA SER A 91 49.22 -23.80 20.27
C SER A 91 48.42 -22.73 21.00
N ILE A 92 49.02 -22.32 22.10
CA ILE A 92 48.54 -21.37 23.08
C ILE A 92 49.10 -20.02 22.63
N SER A 93 48.25 -19.06 22.30
CA SER A 93 48.61 -17.66 22.52
C SER A 93 47.36 -16.91 22.94
N SER A 94 47.41 -16.51 24.20
CA SER A 94 46.41 -15.81 24.99
C SER A 94 46.24 -14.37 24.53
N ILE A 95 45.00 -13.93 24.34
CA ILE A 95 44.61 -12.54 24.63
C ILE A 95 43.32 -12.58 25.44
N ALA A 96 43.43 -12.10 26.67
CA ALA A 96 42.38 -11.93 27.64
C ALA A 96 41.58 -10.64 27.36
N ALA A 97 40.50 -10.49 28.14
CA ALA A 97 39.50 -9.42 28.19
C ALA A 97 38.33 -9.60 27.20
N SER A 98 37.07 -9.63 27.63
CA SER A 98 36.48 -9.36 28.94
C SER A 98 35.01 -9.77 28.91
N GLU A 99 34.64 -10.60 29.88
CA GLU A 99 33.45 -10.46 30.74
C GLU A 99 32.08 -10.31 30.04
N SER A 100 31.39 -11.46 29.93
CA SER A 100 29.95 -11.52 29.83
C SER A 100 29.34 -11.26 31.21
N SER A 101 28.51 -10.22 31.32
CA SER A 101 27.66 -9.97 32.48
C SER A 101 26.25 -10.52 32.25
N PRO A 102 25.70 -11.35 33.17
CA PRO A 102 24.29 -11.71 33.19
C PRO A 102 23.52 -10.82 34.19
N ALA A 103 22.49 -10.09 33.76
CA ALA A 103 21.46 -9.52 34.64
C ALA A 103 20.33 -8.92 33.75
N SER A 104 19.12 -9.49 33.74
CA SER A 104 18.02 -9.22 34.68
C SER A 104 17.56 -7.74 34.69
N ALA A 105 16.41 -7.43 34.07
CA ALA A 105 15.21 -6.94 34.75
C ALA A 105 14.16 -6.25 33.83
N LYS A 106 12.91 -6.73 33.96
CA LYS A 106 11.62 -6.02 34.10
C LYS A 106 11.20 -4.90 33.11
N SER A 107 10.19 -5.26 32.32
CA SER A 107 8.87 -4.59 32.15
C SER A 107 8.73 -3.15 32.65
N LEU A 108 8.42 -2.25 31.72
CA LEU A 108 7.54 -1.10 31.96
C LEU A 108 6.53 -0.97 30.82
N ARG A 109 5.29 -1.33 31.12
CA ARG A 109 4.09 -0.84 30.45
C ARG A 109 4.05 0.68 30.59
N THR A 110 3.90 1.40 29.48
CA THR A 110 3.41 2.79 29.52
C THR A 110 2.36 2.99 28.43
N LYS A 111 1.09 2.91 28.85
CA LYS A 111 -0.03 3.53 28.14
C LYS A 111 0.17 5.04 28.19
N LEU A 112 0.12 5.72 27.04
CA LEU A 112 -0.24 7.13 27.01
C LEU A 112 -1.45 7.29 26.09
N ARG A 113 -2.63 7.45 26.70
CA ARG A 113 -3.76 8.17 26.11
C ARG A 113 -3.68 9.62 26.56
N ARG A 114 -3.77 10.54 25.60
CA ARG A 114 -4.26 11.93 25.67
C ARG A 114 -4.12 12.44 24.24
N GLY A 115 -5.19 12.62 23.46
CA GLY A 115 -6.26 13.58 23.74
C GLY A 115 -5.81 14.93 23.22
N PHE A 116 -6.02 15.20 21.93
CA PHE A 116 -5.79 16.51 21.31
C PHE A 116 -7.04 16.84 20.49
N GLU A 117 -7.96 17.54 21.14
CA GLU A 117 -9.05 18.29 20.53
C GLU A 117 -8.53 19.68 20.17
N PRO A 118 -8.88 20.20 19.00
CA PRO A 118 -9.11 21.62 18.85
C PRO A 118 -10.51 21.90 18.29
N ASP A 119 -11.38 22.36 19.19
CA ASP A 119 -12.59 23.10 18.84
C ASP A 119 -12.18 24.55 18.47
N ARG A 120 -12.55 25.01 17.28
CA ARG A 120 -13.05 26.39 17.07
C ARG A 120 -13.62 26.60 15.67
N ARG A 121 -14.91 26.95 15.69
CA ARG A 121 -15.75 27.49 14.62
C ARG A 121 -15.14 28.74 13.97
N ALA A 122 -15.27 28.83 12.65
CA ALA A 122 -15.93 29.91 11.89
C ALA A 122 -15.20 30.24 10.58
N SER A 123 -15.88 30.08 9.44
CA SER A 123 -15.99 31.09 8.38
C SER A 123 -16.67 30.47 7.16
N MET A 124 -17.93 30.84 6.93
CA MET A 124 -18.57 30.66 5.63
C MET A 124 -17.85 31.52 4.59
N ARG A 125 -17.39 30.92 3.51
CA ARG A 125 -17.25 31.57 2.20
C ARG A 125 -17.70 30.57 1.17
N SER A 126 -18.90 30.80 0.63
CA SER A 126 -19.42 30.10 -0.55
C SER A 126 -18.51 30.42 -1.72
N SER A 127 -17.59 29.51 -2.05
CA SER A 127 -16.98 29.47 -3.37
C SER A 127 -18.05 28.95 -4.32
N SER A 128 -18.84 29.85 -4.90
CA SER A 128 -19.56 29.55 -6.13
C SER A 128 -18.52 29.08 -7.13
N SER A 129 -18.50 27.77 -7.41
CA SER A 129 -17.57 27.19 -8.36
C SER A 129 -17.93 27.71 -9.75
N ASN A 130 -16.93 27.87 -10.62
CA ASN A 130 -17.07 28.33 -12.01
C ASN A 130 -18.16 27.58 -12.82
N PHE A 131 -18.64 26.44 -12.32
CA PHE A 131 -19.74 25.66 -12.87
C PHE A 131 -21.11 26.34 -12.73
N GLU A 132 -21.38 27.02 -11.60
CA GLU A 132 -22.66 27.71 -11.35
C GLU A 132 -22.79 28.98 -12.22
N GLU A 133 -21.65 29.63 -12.46
CA GLU A 133 -21.53 30.79 -13.36
C GLU A 133 -21.78 30.41 -14.83
N ALA A 134 -21.27 29.24 -15.26
CA ALA A 134 -21.52 28.71 -16.61
C ALA A 134 -23.00 28.37 -16.86
N LEU A 135 -23.69 27.81 -15.86
CA LEU A 135 -25.13 27.52 -15.97
C LEU A 135 -25.98 28.80 -15.98
N SER A 136 -25.58 29.82 -15.23
CA SER A 136 -26.24 31.14 -15.23
C SER A 136 -26.14 31.84 -16.60
N ALA A 137 -24.95 31.83 -17.23
CA ALA A 137 -24.74 32.44 -18.55
C ALA A 137 -25.63 31.83 -19.65
N CYS A 138 -25.79 30.50 -19.67
CA CYS A 138 -26.66 29.82 -20.63
C CYS A 138 -28.15 30.22 -20.50
N SER A 139 -28.60 30.53 -19.28
CA SER A 139 -30.00 30.95 -19.05
C SER A 139 -30.31 32.37 -19.53
N GLN A 140 -29.30 33.26 -19.57
CA GLN A 140 -29.48 34.65 -19.98
C GLN A 140 -29.57 34.82 -21.50
N MET A 141 -28.93 33.93 -22.27
CA MET A 141 -29.01 33.92 -23.73
C MET A 141 -30.39 33.52 -24.28
N ALA A 142 -31.21 32.80 -23.50
CA ALA A 142 -32.54 32.37 -23.92
C ALA A 142 -33.61 33.47 -23.83
N ARG A 143 -33.29 34.64 -23.24
CA ARG A 143 -34.26 35.72 -22.96
C ARG A 143 -34.11 36.96 -23.84
N GLN A 144 -33.09 37.02 -24.71
CA GLN A 144 -32.84 38.18 -25.59
C GLN A 144 -33.31 37.95 -27.03
N SER A 145 -34.00 36.84 -27.30
CA SER A 145 -34.50 36.47 -28.61
C SER A 145 -36.03 36.62 -28.68
N THR A 146 -36.51 37.86 -28.59
CA THR A 146 -37.87 38.26 -29.00
C THR A 146 -37.81 39.62 -29.65
#